data_AF-A0A7J9D1Z6-F1
#
_entry.id   AF-A0A7J9D1Z6-F1
#
_cell.length_a   1.000
_cell.length_b   1.000
_cell.length_c   1.000
_cell.angle_alpha   90.00
_cell.angle_beta   90.00
_cell.angle_gamma   90.00
#
_symmetry.space_group_name_H-M   'P 1'
#
loop_
_entity.id
_entity.type
_entity.pdbx_description
1 polymer ?
#
loop_
_entity_poly.entity_id
_entity_poly.type
_entity_poly.pdbx_seq_one_letter_code
_entity_poly.pdbx_strand_id
1 'polypeptide(L)' 'MLSIGGGAGSYNLTSAEDARQVATYLWHNFLGGISSSRPLGDAVLDGVDFDIEGGTNQHWDDLAKYLSGY' A
#
# COMPACT_ATOMS: atom_id res chain seq x y z
N MET A 1 12.17 -1.64 1.08
CA MET A 1 10.77 -1.65 0.63
C MET A 1 9.86 -2.28 1.68
N LEU A 2 8.57 -1.96 1.65
CA LEU A 2 7.51 -2.66 2.39
C LEU A 2 6.84 -3.66 1.45
N SER A 3 6.82 -4.95 1.79
CA SER A 3 6.05 -5.94 1.04
C SER A 3 4.62 -6.01 1.57
N ILE A 4 3.62 -6.01 0.68
CA ILE A 4 2.20 -6.16 0.99
C ILE A 4 1.67 -7.48 0.42
N GLY A 5 0.83 -8.16 1.18
CA GLY A 5 0.27 -9.46 0.82
C GLY A 5 0.89 -10.60 1.61
N GLY A 6 1.49 -11.57 0.92
CA GLY A 6 2.01 -12.83 1.43
C GLY A 6 0.95 -13.93 1.54
N GLY A 7 1.40 -15.15 1.85
CA GLY A 7 0.53 -16.34 1.93
C GLY A 7 -0.42 -16.42 3.12
N ALA A 8 -0.46 -15.38 3.97
CA ALA A 8 -1.34 -15.30 5.14
C ALA A 8 -2.12 -13.99 5.19
N GLY A 9 -3.32 -14.03 5.77
CA GLY A 9 -4.19 -12.86 5.95
C GLY A 9 -5.39 -12.86 5.00
N SER A 10 -6.30 -11.91 5.23
CA SER A 10 -7.47 -11.67 4.38
C SER A 10 -7.39 -10.24 3.88
N TYR A 11 -6.69 -10.05 2.76
CA TYR A 11 -6.51 -8.76 2.11
C TYR A 11 -7.16 -8.77 0.73
N ASN A 12 -7.80 -7.66 0.38
CA ASN A 12 -8.38 -7.41 -0.92
C ASN A 12 -8.58 -5.91 -1.12
N LEU A 13 -8.65 -5.50 -2.39
CA LEU A 13 -9.15 -4.20 -2.80
C LEU A 13 -10.53 -4.40 -3.41
N THR A 14 -11.49 -3.60 -2.96
CA THR A 14 -12.90 -3.73 -3.36
C THR A 14 -13.32 -2.74 -4.45
N SER A 15 -12.50 -1.72 -4.71
CA SER A 15 -12.70 -0.73 -5.77
C SER A 15 -11.42 0.06 -6.05
N ALA A 16 -11.40 0.82 -7.14
CA ALA A 16 -10.32 1.77 -7.40
C ALA A 16 -10.21 2.87 -6.32
N GLU A 17 -11.34 3.24 -5.70
CA GLU A 17 -11.35 4.22 -4.60
C GLU A 17 -10.75 3.65 -3.32
N ASP A 18 -11.02 2.38 -3.02
CA ASP A 18 -10.38 1.64 -1.93
C ASP A 18 -8.86 1.56 -2.15
N ALA A 19 -8.43 1.26 -3.38
CA ALA A 19 -7.01 1.29 -3.77
C ALA A 19 -6.37 2.67 -3.55
N ARG A 20 -7.08 3.76 -3.85
CA ARG A 20 -6.61 5.15 -3.60
C ARG A 20 -6.44 5.43 -2.11
N GLN A 21 -7.36 4.95 -1.28
CA GLN A 21 -7.28 5.10 0.18
C GLN A 21 -6.09 4.32 0.74
N VAL A 22 -5.86 3.10 0.28
CA VAL A 22 -4.66 2.32 0.64
C VAL A 22 -3.38 3.01 0.18
N ALA A 23 -3.32 3.55 -1.04
CA ALA A 23 -2.17 4.31 -1.54
C ALA A 23 -1.86 5.52 -0.64
N THR A 24 -2.90 6.27 -0.26
CA THR A 24 -2.79 7.42 0.64
C THR A 24 -2.25 6.98 2.01
N TYR A 25 -2.79 5.89 2.55
CA TYR A 25 -2.33 5.34 3.82
C TYR A 25 -0.86 4.94 3.78
N LEU A 26 -0.43 4.20 2.74
CA LEU A 26 0.95 3.78 2.56
C LEU A 26 1.89 4.97 2.42
N TRP A 27 1.50 5.98 1.64
CA TRP A 27 2.26 7.21 1.46
C TRP A 27 2.54 7.91 2.78
N HIS A 28 1.50 8.14 3.59
CA HIS A 28 1.60 8.88 4.85
C HIS A 28 2.31 8.12 5.97
N ASN A 29 2.21 6.80 6.00
CA ASN A 29 2.67 6.00 7.14
C ASN A 29 4.01 5.29 6.92
N PHE A 30 4.42 5.06 5.67
CA PHE A 30 5.64 4.30 5.36
C PHE A 30 6.56 5.00 4.35
N LEU A 31 6.03 5.87 3.49
CA LEU A 31 6.80 6.60 2.48
C LEU A 31 6.97 8.07 2.89
N GLY A 32 7.02 8.99 1.91
CA GLY A 32 7.39 10.39 2.10
C GLY A 32 6.31 11.30 2.69
N GLY A 33 5.11 10.79 2.95
CA GLY A 33 4.06 11.55 3.61
C GLY A 33 4.25 11.65 5.13
N ILE A 34 3.42 12.48 5.76
CA ILE A 34 3.48 12.75 7.21
C ILE A 34 2.30 12.06 7.91
N SER A 35 2.59 11.40 9.04
CA SER A 35 1.62 10.81 9.96
C SER A 35 2.18 10.89 11.38
N SER A 36 1.33 11.12 12.39
CA SER A 36 1.73 11.18 13.80
C SER A 36 1.98 9.79 14.40
N SER A 37 1.59 8.72 13.70
CA SER A 37 1.66 7.34 14.18
C SER A 37 2.26 6.41 13.11
N ARG A 38 3.46 6.74 12.63
CA ARG A 38 4.17 5.91 11.64
C ARG A 38 4.58 4.57 12.26
N PRO A 39 4.16 3.42 11.69
CA PRO A 39 4.40 2.11 12.31
C PRO A 39 5.88 1.73 12.45
N LEU A 40 6.73 2.22 11.55
CA LEU A 40 8.18 1.98 11.57
C LEU A 40 8.98 3.21 12.02
N GLY A 41 8.31 4.16 12.71
CA GLY A 41 8.91 5.43 13.12
C GLY A 41 9.25 6.34 11.94
N ASP A 42 10.32 7.11 12.09
CA ASP A 42 10.69 8.18 11.13
C ASP A 42 11.35 7.66 9.84
N ALA A 43 11.57 6.35 9.73
CA ALA A 43 12.12 5.75 8.52
C ALA A 43 11.20 5.98 7.31
N VAL A 44 11.79 6.39 6.19
CA VAL A 44 11.12 6.50 4.89
C VAL A 44 11.58 5.34 4.04
N LEU A 45 10.66 4.46 3.65
CA LEU A 45 10.99 3.32 2.81
C LEU A 45 11.07 3.72 1.33
N ASP A 46 11.91 3.01 0.58
CA ASP A 46 12.16 3.31 -0.84
C ASP A 46 11.02 2.90 -1.79
N GLY A 47 10.01 2.19 -1.30
CA GLY A 47 8.90 1.72 -2.13
C GLY A 47 8.09 0.58 -1.51
N VAL A 48 7.10 0.13 -2.29
CA VAL A 48 6.18 -0.95 -1.95
C VAL A 48 6.38 -2.11 -2.92
N ASP A 49 6.46 -3.32 -2.38
CA ASP A 49 6.55 -4.59 -3.09
C ASP A 49 5.21 -5.33 -2.99
N PHE A 50 4.71 -5.89 -4.08
CA PHE A 50 3.38 -6.48 -4.18
C PHE A 50 3.49 -8.00 -4.24
N ASP A 51 3.49 -8.64 -3.08
CA ASP A 51 3.50 -10.10 -2.93
C ASP A 51 2.06 -10.64 -2.83
N ILE A 52 1.28 -10.48 -3.91
CA ILE A 52 -0.15 -10.79 -3.90
C ILE A 52 -0.37 -12.28 -4.22
N GLU A 53 -0.69 -13.06 -3.19
CA GLU A 53 -0.87 -14.52 -3.27
C GLU A 53 -2.31 -14.99 -3.00
N GLY A 54 -3.24 -14.06 -2.70
CA GLY A 54 -4.63 -14.37 -2.38
C GLY A 54 -5.61 -13.22 -2.59
N GLY A 55 -6.89 -13.46 -2.30
CA GLY A 55 -7.94 -12.46 -2.44
C GLY A 55 -8.40 -12.26 -3.89
N THR A 56 -8.40 -11.01 -4.36
CA THR A 56 -8.82 -10.65 -5.73
C THR A 56 -7.60 -10.31 -6.58
N ASN A 57 -7.76 -10.40 -7.90
CA ASN A 57 -6.79 -9.89 -8.87
C ASN A 57 -7.11 -8.47 -9.36
N GLN A 58 -8.02 -7.77 -8.70
CA GLN A 58 -8.55 -6.48 -9.16
C GLN A 58 -7.90 -5.31 -8.40
N HIS A 59 -7.77 -4.16 -9.07
CA HIS A 59 -7.37 -2.87 -8.50
C HIS A 59 -5.94 -2.73 -7.96
N TRP A 60 -5.12 -3.78 -8.02
CA TRP A 60 -3.69 -3.66 -7.71
C TRP A 60 -2.96 -2.72 -8.67
N ASP A 61 -3.40 -2.67 -9.92
CA ASP A 61 -2.91 -1.71 -10.92
C ASP A 61 -3.32 -0.28 -10.58
N ASP A 62 -4.53 -0.07 -10.06
CA ASP A 62 -4.96 1.24 -9.57
C ASP A 62 -4.13 1.67 -8.35
N LEU A 63 -3.88 0.78 -7.40
CA LEU A 63 -3.00 1.04 -6.24
C LEU A 63 -1.60 1.45 -6.71
N ALA A 64 -1.02 0.71 -7.67
CA ALA A 64 0.28 1.05 -8.25
C ALA A 64 0.28 2.42 -8.95
N LYS A 65 -0.76 2.75 -9.73
CA LYS A 65 -0.91 4.07 -10.38
C LYS A 65 -0.98 5.20 -9.35
N TYR A 66 -1.75 5.03 -8.28
CA TYR A 66 -1.87 6.07 -7.25
C TYR A 66 -0.58 6.24 -6.45
N LEU A 67 0.12 5.15 -6.11
CA LEU A 67 1.43 5.22 -5.45
C LEU A 67 2.46 5.95 -6.32
N SER A 68 2.46 5.71 -7.62
CA SER A 68 3.34 6.40 -8.58
C SER A 68 3.02 7.89 -8.73
N GLY A 69 1.86 8.36 -8.24
CA GLY A 69 1.43 9.76 -8.35
C GLY A 69 1.87 10.65 -7.18
N TYR A 70 2.52 10.09 -6.15
CA TYR A 70 3.09 10.83 -5.02
C TYR A 70 4.57 11.17 -5.26
#